data_AF-A0A7V5G7S0-F1
#
_entry.id   AF-A0A7V5G7S0-F1
#
_cell.length_a   1.000
_cell.length_b   1.000
_cell.length_c   1.000
_cell.angle_alpha   90.00
_cell.angle_beta   90.00
_cell.angle_gamma   90.00
#
_symmetry.space_group_name_H-M   'P 1'
#
loop_
_entity.id
_entity.type
_entity.pdbx_description
1 polymer ?
#
loop_
_entity_poly.entity_id
_entity_poly.type
_entity_poly.pdbx_seq_one_letter_code
_entity_poly.pdbx_strand_id
1 'polypeptide(L)'
;KDKTCVGDKIEIVLPVGVEVEEMENEGAKITKEHGSYFITFKKIVAVSGKEFECIHSGDLNDIVLPVQLPGYTILRRGIDEARAKKGLVLN
;
A
#
# COMPACT_ATOMS: atom_id res chain seq x y z
N LYS A 1 -3.86 -8.38 -14.34
CA LYS A 1 -2.83 -7.35 -14.09
C LYS A 1 -2.92 -6.96 -12.63
N ASP A 2 -1.79 -6.85 -11.96
CA ASP A 2 -1.77 -6.49 -10.54
C ASP A 2 -2.21 -5.03 -10.38
N LYS A 3 -2.99 -4.80 -9.33
CA LYS A 3 -3.60 -3.52 -9.00
C LYS A 3 -3.59 -3.29 -7.50
N THR A 4 -3.55 -2.03 -7.09
CA THR A 4 -3.71 -1.61 -5.71
C THR A 4 -4.97 -0.78 -5.63
N CYS A 5 -5.89 -1.13 -4.73
CA CYS A 5 -7.16 -0.44 -4.54
C CYS A 5 -7.23 0.27 -3.19
N VAL A 6 -8.14 1.24 -3.07
CA VAL A 6 -8.53 1.80 -1.78
C VAL A 6 -8.99 0.65 -0.85
N GLY A 7 -8.55 0.68 0.40
CA GLY A 7 -8.82 -0.37 1.38
C GLY A 7 -7.86 -1.56 1.33
N ASP A 8 -7.05 -1.71 0.29
CA ASP A 8 -6.01 -2.76 0.27
C ASP A 8 -5.02 -2.51 1.40
N LYS A 9 -4.66 -3.58 2.11
CA LYS A 9 -3.61 -3.58 3.12
C LYS A 9 -2.28 -3.91 2.46
N ILE A 10 -1.32 -3.00 2.58
CA ILE A 10 -0.05 -3.06 1.88
C ILE A 10 1.06 -2.98 2.91
N GLU A 11 2.04 -3.87 2.82
CA GLU A 11 3.17 -3.87 3.75
C GLU A 11 4.14 -2.74 3.40
N ILE A 12 4.58 -2.01 4.42
CA ILE A 12 5.64 -1.02 4.35
C ILE A 12 6.94 -1.72 4.71
N VAL A 13 7.83 -1.89 3.73
CA VAL A 13 9.17 -2.43 3.95
C VAL A 13 10.16 -1.27 4.05
N LEU A 14 10.79 -1.13 5.21
CA LEU A 14 11.71 -0.04 5.55
C LEU A 14 13.17 -0.51 5.51
N PRO A 15 14.13 0.40 5.27
CA PRO A 15 15.54 0.16 5.53
C PRO A 15 15.81 -0.22 7.00
N VAL A 16 16.92 -0.92 7.24
CA VAL A 16 17.32 -1.33 8.60
C VAL A 16 17.53 -0.10 9.49
N GLY A 17 16.93 -0.12 10.68
CA GLY A 17 17.05 0.96 11.67
C GLY A 17 16.13 2.15 11.43
N VAL A 18 15.27 2.10 10.41
CA VAL A 18 14.26 3.12 10.13
C VAL A 18 12.90 2.64 10.61
N GLU A 19 12.16 3.53 11.26
CA GLU A 19 10.80 3.28 11.73
C GLU A 19 9.83 4.34 11.16
N VAL A 20 8.54 4.00 11.16
CA VAL A 20 7.44 4.93 10.95
C VAL A 20 6.49 4.86 12.14
N GLU A 21 5.70 5.90 12.33
CA GLU A 21 4.69 5.96 13.38
C GLU A 21 3.37 5.36 12.91
N GLU A 22 2.68 4.69 13.82
CA GLU A 22 1.27 4.34 13.61
C GLU A 22 0.45 5.63 13.60
N MET A 23 -0.43 5.76 12.59
CA MET A 23 -1.18 6.99 12.38
C MET A 23 -2.47 6.71 11.63
N GLU A 24 -3.43 7.63 11.74
CA GLU A 24 -4.62 7.62 10.92
C GLU A 24 -5.00 9.06 10.54
N ASN A 25 -5.20 9.30 9.24
CA ASN A 25 -5.67 10.58 8.72
C ASN A 25 -6.76 10.33 7.65
N GLU A 26 -7.16 11.37 6.91
CA GLU A 26 -8.19 11.24 5.88
C GLU A 26 -7.76 10.43 4.65
N GLY A 27 -6.46 10.35 4.38
CA GLY A 27 -5.89 9.71 3.20
C GLY A 27 -5.41 8.27 3.43
N ALA A 28 -4.96 7.92 4.63
CA ALA A 28 -4.51 6.57 4.97
C ALA A 28 -4.53 6.26 6.47
N LYS A 29 -4.26 4.99 6.77
CA LYS A 29 -3.96 4.46 8.09
C LYS A 29 -2.67 3.65 8.04
N ILE A 30 -1.77 3.85 8.99
CA ILE A 30 -0.60 3.01 9.23
C ILE A 30 -0.78 2.24 10.54
N THR A 31 -0.58 0.92 10.51
CA THR A 31 -0.61 0.04 11.68
C THR A 31 0.69 -0.76 11.79
N LYS A 32 1.06 -1.18 13.01
CA LYS A 32 2.17 -2.11 13.27
C LYS A 32 1.61 -3.45 13.76
N GLU A 33 1.88 -4.52 13.02
CA GLU A 33 1.38 -5.86 13.31
C GLU A 33 2.51 -6.87 13.19
N HIS A 34 2.73 -7.66 14.25
CA HIS A 34 3.77 -8.70 14.28
C HIS A 34 5.18 -8.20 13.88
N GLY A 35 5.49 -6.93 14.17
CA GLY A 35 6.78 -6.32 13.85
C GLY A 35 6.88 -5.72 12.44
N SER A 36 5.88 -5.91 11.58
CA SER A 36 5.80 -5.26 10.27
C SER A 36 4.84 -4.06 10.29
N TYR A 37 5.13 -3.06 9.47
CA TYR A 37 4.24 -1.93 9.25
C TYR A 37 3.35 -2.16 8.04
N PHE A 38 2.11 -1.69 8.11
CA PHE A 38 1.15 -1.78 7.02
C PHE A 38 0.50 -0.43 6.79
N ILE A 39 0.29 -0.07 5.52
CA ILE A 39 -0.52 1.08 5.11
C ILE A 39 -1.80 0.60 4.43
N THR A 40 -2.91 1.23 4.79
CA THR A 40 -4.19 1.13 4.08
C THR A 40 -4.56 2.50 3.55
N PHE A 41 -4.61 2.65 2.23
CA PHE A 41 -5.06 3.88 1.59
C PHE A 41 -6.58 4.02 1.72
N LYS A 42 -7.04 5.17 2.22
CA LYS A 42 -8.46 5.57 2.22
C LYS A 42 -8.83 6.33 0.96
N LYS A 43 -7.84 6.98 0.33
CA LYS A 43 -7.97 7.68 -0.96
C LYS A 43 -6.68 7.48 -1.76
N ILE A 44 -6.82 7.36 -3.08
CA ILE A 44 -5.68 7.39 -4.01
C ILE A 44 -5.94 8.55 -4.98
N VAL A 45 -5.07 9.55 -4.95
CA VAL A 45 -5.22 10.78 -5.73
C VAL A 45 -3.93 11.02 -6.50
N ALA A 46 -4.02 11.25 -7.81
CA ALA A 46 -2.87 11.67 -8.60
C ALA A 46 -2.48 13.12 -8.28
N VAL A 47 -1.25 13.51 -8.63
CA VAL A 47 -0.81 14.91 -8.55
C VAL A 47 -1.73 15.86 -9.35
N SER A 48 -2.40 15.36 -10.38
CA SER A 48 -3.40 16.10 -11.16
C SER A 48 -4.73 16.36 -10.43
N GLY A 49 -4.93 15.76 -9.25
CA GLY A 49 -6.18 15.82 -8.49
C GLY A 49 -7.22 14.76 -8.88
N LYS A 50 -6.92 13.89 -9.86
CA LYS A 50 -7.80 12.77 -10.21
C LYS A 50 -7.80 11.72 -9.09
N GLU A 51 -8.99 11.34 -8.62
CA GLU A 51 -9.16 10.25 -7.66
C GLU A 51 -9.30 8.89 -8.37
N PHE A 52 -8.81 7.83 -7.72
CA PHE A 52 -8.83 6.47 -8.22
C PHE A 52 -9.36 5.52 -7.15
N GLU A 53 -10.24 4.60 -7.57
CA GLU A 53 -10.62 3.44 -6.76
C GLU A 53 -9.49 2.39 -6.75
N CYS A 54 -8.82 2.21 -7.89
CA CYS A 54 -7.68 1.31 -8.04
C CYS A 54 -6.67 1.86 -9.07
N ILE A 55 -5.38 1.64 -8.81
CA ILE A 55 -4.27 1.85 -9.75
C ILE A 55 -3.69 0.52 -10.20
N HIS A 56 -3.25 0.43 -11.45
CA HIS A 56 -2.64 -0.78 -12.00
C HIS A 56 -1.13 -0.64 -12.10
N SER A 57 -0.41 -1.77 -12.12
CA SER A 57 1.04 -1.79 -12.33
C SER A 57 1.56 -1.11 -13.61
N GLY A 58 0.68 -0.87 -14.60
CA GLY A 58 1.01 -0.10 -15.81
C GLY A 58 0.55 1.36 -15.76
N ASP A 59 0.05 1.83 -14.62
CA ASP A 59 -0.32 3.23 -14.42
C ASP A 59 0.94 4.07 -14.25
N LEU A 60 1.03 5.17 -15.00
CA LEU A 60 2.17 6.09 -15.00
C LEU A 60 1.87 7.40 -14.26
N ASN A 61 0.68 7.52 -13.65
CA ASN A 61 0.33 8.71 -12.87
C ASN A 61 1.02 8.67 -11.51
N ASP A 62 1.77 9.74 -11.20
CA ASP A 62 2.29 9.96 -9.86
C ASP A 62 1.12 10.18 -8.88
N ILE A 63 1.15 9.46 -7.75
CA ILE A 63 0.16 9.60 -6.68
C ILE A 63 0.71 10.42 -5.53
N VAL A 64 -0.18 11.15 -4.86
CA VAL A 64 0.14 11.86 -3.63
C VAL A 64 0.15 10.86 -2.48
N LEU A 65 1.29 10.74 -1.79
CA LEU A 65 1.34 9.98 -0.55
C LEU A 65 0.63 10.78 0.56
N PRO A 66 -0.33 10.18 1.29
CA PRO A 66 -1.07 10.86 2.36
C PRO A 66 -0.25 11.02 3.65
N VAL A 67 0.98 10.51 3.66
CA VAL A 67 1.95 10.58 4.74
C VAL A 67 3.34 10.54 4.14
N GLN A 68 4.27 11.30 4.72
CA GLN A 68 5.66 11.24 4.31
C GLN A 68 6.27 9.93 4.79
N LEU A 69 6.70 9.10 3.84
CA LEU A 69 7.41 7.85 4.13
C LEU A 69 8.93 8.09 4.04
N PRO A 70 9.74 7.39 4.83
CA PRO A 70 11.19 7.44 4.71
C PRO A 70 11.67 7.08 3.30
N GLY A 71 12.82 7.61 2.91
CA GLY A 71 13.45 7.26 1.64
C GLY A 71 13.69 5.75 1.53
N TYR A 72 13.64 5.23 0.30
CA TYR A 72 13.79 3.79 0.00
C TYR A 72 12.73 2.87 0.62
N THR A 73 11.58 3.43 1.01
CA THR A 73 10.41 2.62 1.40
C THR A 73 9.86 1.86 0.19
N ILE A 74 9.57 0.57 0.38
CA ILE A 74 8.90 -0.27 -0.61
C ILE A 74 7.49 -0.59 -0.12
N LEU A 75 6.50 -0.41 -0.99
CA LEU A 75 5.12 -0.81 -0.75
C LEU A 75 4.89 -2.19 -1.38
N ARG A 76 4.77 -3.22 -0.54
CA ARG A 76 4.67 -4.63 -0.96
C ARG A 76 3.26 -5.18 -0.74
N ARG A 77 2.63 -5.67 -1.81
CA ARG A 77 1.36 -6.42 -1.72
C ARG A 77 1.62 -7.87 -1.32
N GLY A 78 0.67 -8.45 -0.58
CA GLY A 78 0.63 -9.88 -0.33
C GLY A 78 0.40 -10.68 -1.63
N ILE A 79 0.65 -11.99 -1.56
CA ILE A 79 0.55 -12.90 -2.71
C ILE A 79 -0.76 -13.68 -2.75
N ASP A 80 -1.73 -13.36 -1.89
CA ASP A 80 -2.96 -14.15 -1.72
C ASP A 80 -3.78 -14.23 -3.02
N GLU A 81 -3.91 -13.12 -3.75
CA GLU A 81 -4.55 -13.08 -5.07
C GLU A 81 -3.84 -13.99 -6.08
N ALA A 82 -2.50 -13.97 -6.08
CA ALA A 82 -1.69 -14.80 -6.97
C ALA A 82 -1.77 -16.29 -6.60
N ARG A 83 -1.82 -16.60 -5.30
CA ARG A 83 -2.04 -17.96 -4.79
C ARG A 83 -3.42 -18.48 -5.18
N ALA A 84 -4.47 -17.69 -4.99
CA ALA A 84 -5.84 -18.05 -5.35
C ALA A 84 -5.98 -18.33 -6.86
N LYS A 85 -5.40 -17.47 -7.72
CA LYS A 85 -5.35 -17.69 -9.18
C LYS A 85 -4.65 -18.98 -9.60
N LYS A 86 -3.71 -19.47 -8.77
CA LYS A 86 -3.00 -20.73 -8.99
C LYS A 86 -3.66 -21.93 -8.27
N GLY A 87 -4.82 -21.74 -7.64
CA GLY A 87 -5.49 -22.80 -6.87
C GLY A 87 -4.77 -23.16 -5.56
N LEU A 88 -3.87 -22.31 -5.07
CA LEU A 88 -3.05 -22.52 -3.87
C LEU A 88 -3.65 -21.84 -2.63
N VAL A 89 -4.98 -21.93 -2.48
CA VAL A 89 -5.69 -21.48 -1.28
C VAL A 89 -5.42 -22.46 -0.13
N LEU A 90 -5.05 -21.93 1.03
CA LEU A 90 -5.03 -22.71 2.27
C LEU A 90 -6.49 -22.93 2.67
N ASN A 91 -6.89 -24.20 2.77
CA ASN A 91 -8.14 -24.59 3.41
C ASN A 91 -8.13 -24.26 4.90
#